data_AF-A0A3A6N6Q7-F1
#
_entry.id   AF-A0A3A6N6Q7-F1
#
_cell.length_a   1.000
_cell.length_b   1.000
_cell.length_c   1.000
_cell.angle_alpha   90.00
_cell.angle_beta   90.00
_cell.angle_gamma   90.00
#
_symmetry.space_group_name_H-M   'P 1'
#
loop_
_entity.id
_entity.type
_entity.pdbx_description
1 polymer ?
#
loop_
_entity_poly.entity_id
_entity_poly.type
_entity_poly.pdbx_seq_one_letter_code
_entity_poly.pdbx_strand_id
1 'polypeptide(L)'
;MNEQKKEQVFTEDVVDLRVVFKTLYKWRKVIALGTFLAVLTSGILSFFVLQPVYQAKTLLMATQAADRQRVVESGGLEDVVGSLSRIPVMTMSTYVGQIKSEALMQRVISELKLDYRPSTLLGMVNATVIKDANLIEVSVQHVDPELARDIANSISTQYLLMLSEKNEEQMTRSVTFLKKQRDETLKESEIAQENLKNYEGQSRSVAVLEKEFTRKSEDLAKYQSQLNMSQVELRQMNAGVARMEDELTTTSPTVTMERVTEDGTIVTVQESNPVYVALSQRLSERRAAQAEKFAEVDALTQLISQLDGETEALVAELTEKRAKLERLRDEVNRLQNTVSLLAQKATETQIARSIDLGQTSVVVMSPANTPTSPIKPNKQLNIAIAFVLGMMVFVALAFLLEHLDYTIKAPEDVEQHLELSVLAVIPVVNAKSARQSGY
;
A
#
# COMPACT_ATOMS: atom_id res chain seq x y z
N MET A 1 1.52 -83.35 12.53
CA MET A 1 2.20 -82.42 11.62
C MET A 1 3.47 -81.99 12.33
N ASN A 2 4.61 -82.45 11.81
CA ASN A 2 5.95 -82.16 12.31
C ASN A 2 6.27 -80.68 12.16
N GLU A 3 6.94 -80.10 13.16
CA GLU A 3 8.09 -79.23 12.91
C GLU A 3 8.97 -79.17 14.15
N GLN A 4 10.19 -79.70 14.02
CA GLN A 4 11.23 -79.68 15.02
C GLN A 4 11.76 -78.26 15.18
N LYS A 5 11.58 -77.68 16.37
CA LYS A 5 12.23 -76.43 16.76
C LYS A 5 13.64 -76.76 17.25
N LYS A 6 14.65 -76.53 16.42
CA LYS A 6 16.06 -76.49 16.83
C LYS A 6 16.24 -75.36 17.84
N GLU A 7 16.64 -75.68 19.06
CA GLU A 7 17.21 -74.70 19.98
C GLU A 7 18.56 -74.24 19.43
N GLN A 8 18.63 -72.98 19.01
CA GLN A 8 19.88 -72.28 18.75
C GLN A 8 20.50 -71.91 20.10
N VAL A 9 21.62 -72.56 20.45
CA VAL A 9 22.50 -72.09 21.52
C VAL A 9 23.18 -70.83 21.00
N PHE A 10 22.75 -69.67 21.49
CA PHE A 10 23.53 -68.44 21.38
C PHE A 10 24.75 -68.60 22.27
N THR A 11 25.93 -68.84 21.69
CA THR A 11 27.18 -68.49 22.36
C THR A 11 27.20 -66.99 22.49
N GLU A 12 26.93 -66.47 23.69
CA GLU A 12 27.28 -65.09 24.02
C GLU A 12 28.80 -65.01 23.95
N ASP A 13 29.33 -64.37 22.90
CA ASP A 13 30.73 -63.95 22.86
C ASP A 13 30.92 -62.89 23.95
N VAL A 14 31.22 -63.33 25.16
CA VAL A 14 31.53 -62.45 26.28
C VAL A 14 32.90 -61.82 25.99
N VAL A 15 32.88 -60.57 25.52
CA VAL A 15 34.10 -59.79 25.31
C VAL A 15 34.81 -59.59 26.65
N ASP A 16 35.92 -60.31 26.87
CA ASP A 16 36.72 -60.15 28.08
C ASP A 16 37.47 -58.80 28.07
N LEU A 17 37.08 -57.89 28.97
CA LEU A 17 37.72 -56.58 29.13
C LEU A 17 39.22 -56.68 29.42
N ARG A 18 39.70 -57.79 30.01
CA ARG A 18 41.13 -58.00 30.28
C ARG A 18 41.92 -58.19 28.99
N VAL A 19 41.32 -58.86 28.00
CA VAL A 19 41.92 -59.05 26.67
C VAL A 19 41.99 -57.70 25.95
N VAL A 20 40.91 -56.91 25.98
CA VAL A 20 40.88 -55.53 25.45
C VAL A 20 42.00 -54.68 26.04
N PHE A 21 42.16 -54.68 27.37
CA PHE A 21 43.19 -53.89 28.04
C PHE A 21 44.61 -54.38 27.72
N LYS A 22 44.81 -55.70 27.63
CA LYS A 22 46.10 -56.31 27.27
C LYS A 22 46.50 -55.97 25.83
N THR A 23 45.55 -55.99 24.89
CA THR A 23 45.77 -55.59 23.50
C THR A 23 46.18 -54.13 23.39
N LEU A 24 45.45 -53.23 24.05
CA LEU A 24 45.80 -51.80 24.10
C LEU A 24 47.18 -51.56 24.73
N TYR A 25 47.53 -52.31 25.78
CA TYR A 25 48.82 -52.17 26.44
C TYR A 25 49.99 -52.71 25.59
N LYS A 26 49.80 -53.85 24.90
CA LYS A 26 50.78 -54.43 23.96
C LYS A 26 51.12 -53.44 22.85
N TRP A 27 50.10 -52.81 22.27
CA TRP A 27 50.24 -51.89 21.14
C TRP A 27 50.33 -50.41 21.52
N ARG A 28 50.47 -50.07 22.82
CA ARG A 28 50.49 -48.68 23.30
C ARG A 28 51.52 -47.79 22.60
N LYS A 29 52.66 -48.35 22.18
CA LYS A 29 53.71 -47.62 21.45
C LYS A 29 53.26 -47.28 20.02
N VAL A 30 52.55 -48.19 19.36
CA VAL A 30 51.99 -47.96 18.02
C VAL A 30 50.85 -46.94 18.10
N ILE A 31 49.97 -47.06 19.10
CA ILE A 31 48.89 -46.10 19.34
C ILE A 31 49.46 -44.70 19.63
N ALA A 32 50.42 -44.59 20.55
CA ALA A 32 51.03 -43.31 20.92
C ALA A 32 51.82 -42.68 19.76
N LEU A 33 52.65 -43.46 19.06
CA LEU A 33 53.45 -42.95 17.92
C LEU A 33 52.55 -42.55 16.75
N GLY A 34 51.54 -43.36 16.44
CA GLY A 34 50.59 -43.06 15.37
C GLY A 34 49.76 -41.80 15.65
N THR A 35 49.24 -41.68 16.87
CA THR A 35 48.51 -40.48 17.31
C THR A 35 49.42 -39.24 17.31
N PHE A 36 50.67 -39.38 17.77
CA PHE A 36 51.65 -38.30 17.73
C PHE A 36 51.93 -37.84 16.30
N LEU A 37 52.12 -38.78 15.36
CA LEU A 37 52.31 -38.46 13.94
C LEU A 37 51.08 -37.77 13.34
N ALA A 38 49.86 -38.21 13.68
CA ALA A 38 48.62 -37.57 13.22
C ALA A 38 48.47 -36.13 13.73
N VAL A 39 48.83 -35.89 15.00
CA VAL A 39 48.85 -34.53 15.57
C VAL A 39 49.94 -33.68 14.92
N LEU A 40 51.13 -34.25 14.71
CA LEU A 40 52.26 -33.57 14.09
C LEU A 40 51.97 -33.20 12.64
N THR A 41 51.35 -34.08 11.85
CA THR A 41 50.92 -33.78 10.48
C THR A 41 49.84 -32.71 10.46
N SER A 42 48.82 -32.79 11.33
CA SER A 42 47.79 -31.75 11.48
C SER A 42 48.37 -30.40 11.88
N GLY A 43 49.36 -30.39 12.77
CA GLY A 43 50.11 -29.21 13.16
C GLY A 43 50.87 -28.62 11.98
N ILE A 44 51.64 -29.42 11.24
CA ILE A 44 52.37 -28.95 10.05
C ILE A 44 51.40 -28.37 9.01
N LEU A 45 50.32 -29.09 8.71
CA LEU A 45 49.28 -28.63 7.79
C LEU A 45 48.67 -27.29 8.24
N SER A 46 48.34 -27.16 9.53
CA SER A 46 47.68 -25.97 10.07
C SER A 46 48.60 -24.76 10.23
N PHE A 47 49.91 -24.95 10.44
CA PHE A 47 50.86 -23.86 10.64
C PHE A 47 51.61 -23.45 9.37
N PHE A 48 51.85 -24.38 8.44
CA PHE A 48 52.72 -24.14 7.28
C PHE A 48 52.00 -24.22 5.93
N VAL A 49 50.84 -24.92 5.85
CA VAL A 49 50.15 -25.15 4.57
C VAL A 49 48.87 -24.32 4.46
N LEU A 50 48.04 -24.29 5.51
CA LEU A 50 46.78 -23.57 5.52
C LEU A 50 47.02 -22.07 5.74
N GLN A 51 46.55 -21.25 4.79
CA GLN A 51 46.65 -19.81 4.89
C GLN A 51 45.75 -19.25 6.01
N PRO A 52 46.24 -18.28 6.81
CA PRO A 52 45.41 -17.61 7.80
C PRO A 52 44.33 -16.79 7.10
N VAL A 53 43.07 -16.95 7.52
CA VAL A 53 41.94 -16.14 7.03
C VAL A 53 41.54 -15.17 8.12
N TYR A 54 41.49 -13.90 7.78
CA TYR A 54 41.08 -12.80 8.65
C TYR A 54 39.64 -12.39 8.37
N GLN A 55 38.97 -11.79 9.35
CA GLN A 55 37.60 -11.33 9.22
C GLN A 55 37.45 -9.87 9.64
N ALA A 56 37.04 -9.02 8.69
CA ALA A 56 36.65 -7.64 8.98
C ALA A 56 35.12 -7.55 9.15
N LYS A 57 34.64 -6.63 9.99
CA LYS A 57 33.21 -6.45 10.29
C LYS A 57 32.82 -4.98 10.23
N THR A 58 31.74 -4.67 9.53
CA THR A 58 31.10 -3.35 9.50
C THR A 58 29.65 -3.49 9.97
N LEU A 59 29.13 -2.47 10.64
CA LEU A 59 27.77 -2.42 11.17
C LEU A 59 26.97 -1.35 10.45
N LEU A 60 25.87 -1.75 9.83
CA LEU A 60 24.89 -0.87 9.21
C LEU A 60 23.64 -0.83 10.09
N MET A 61 23.13 0.37 10.37
CA MET A 61 21.85 0.56 11.05
C MET A 61 20.80 0.92 10.02
N ALA A 62 19.72 0.14 9.97
CA ALA A 62 18.55 0.52 9.18
C ALA A 62 17.62 1.39 10.02
N THR A 63 17.39 2.61 9.58
CA THR A 63 16.53 3.57 10.26
C THR A 63 15.10 3.32 9.81
N GLN A 64 14.25 2.85 10.73
CA GLN A 64 12.82 2.74 10.48
C GLN A 64 12.18 4.14 10.50
N ALA A 65 12.27 4.86 9.38
CA ALA A 65 11.56 6.14 9.21
C ALA A 65 10.03 5.96 9.18
N ALA A 66 9.52 4.73 9.11
CA ALA A 66 8.13 4.44 8.74
C ALA A 66 7.21 3.94 9.87
N ASP A 67 7.73 3.65 11.07
CA ASP A 67 6.90 3.07 12.14
C ASP A 67 6.04 4.10 12.90
N ARG A 68 6.00 5.34 12.41
CA ARG A 68 5.16 6.42 12.94
C ARG A 68 4.47 7.17 11.81
N GLN A 69 3.50 6.53 11.18
CA GLN A 69 2.21 7.13 10.89
C GLN A 69 1.31 6.01 10.32
N ARG A 70 0.42 5.44 11.14
CA ARG A 70 -0.81 4.87 10.60
C ARG A 70 -1.60 6.04 10.01
N VAL A 71 -1.26 6.43 8.78
CA VAL A 71 -2.14 7.32 8.02
C VAL A 71 -3.42 6.53 7.86
N VAL A 72 -4.50 7.03 8.44
CA VAL A 72 -5.84 6.49 8.21
C VAL A 72 -6.02 6.52 6.70
N GLU A 73 -6.07 5.34 6.07
CA GLU A 73 -6.38 5.18 4.65
C GLU A 73 -7.78 5.77 4.43
N SER A 74 -7.84 7.05 4.09
CA SER A 74 -9.09 7.73 3.76
C SER A 74 -9.60 7.32 2.37
N GLY A 75 -8.85 6.48 1.65
CA GLY A 75 -9.17 5.99 0.30
C GLY A 75 -9.20 7.09 -0.76
N GLY A 76 -8.81 8.33 -0.41
CA GLY A 76 -8.88 9.49 -1.29
C GLY A 76 -7.71 9.59 -2.26
N LEU A 77 -7.88 10.42 -3.29
CA LEU A 77 -6.85 10.75 -4.28
C LEU A 77 -5.54 11.21 -3.64
N GLU A 78 -5.61 11.96 -2.54
CA GLU A 78 -4.47 12.41 -1.73
C GLU A 78 -3.57 11.24 -1.28
N ASP A 79 -4.17 10.11 -0.86
CA ASP A 79 -3.43 8.97 -0.34
C ASP A 79 -2.81 8.14 -1.47
N VAL A 80 -3.56 7.96 -2.58
CA VAL A 80 -3.04 7.31 -3.79
C VAL A 80 -1.84 8.08 -4.33
N VAL A 81 -1.96 9.40 -4.49
CA VAL A 81 -0.86 10.27 -4.95
C VAL A 81 0.29 10.29 -3.94
N GLY A 82 -0.03 10.26 -2.64
CA GLY A 82 0.95 10.18 -1.56
C GLY A 82 1.77 8.90 -1.61
N SER A 83 1.16 7.75 -1.90
CA SER A 83 1.83 6.44 -1.96
C SER A 83 2.91 6.38 -3.05
N LEU A 84 2.68 7.01 -4.20
CA LEU A 84 3.64 7.10 -5.30
C LEU A 84 4.89 7.90 -4.93
N SER A 85 4.79 8.77 -3.93
CA SER A 85 5.83 9.71 -3.52
C SER A 85 6.59 9.27 -2.27
N ARG A 86 6.29 8.08 -1.72
CA ARG A 86 6.93 7.56 -0.50
C ARG A 86 8.08 6.60 -0.85
N ILE A 87 9.10 6.61 0.00
CA ILE A 87 10.19 5.63 -0.05
C ILE A 87 9.63 4.29 0.45
N PRO A 88 9.84 3.19 -0.29
CA PRO A 88 9.36 1.88 0.12
C PRO A 88 10.07 1.42 1.39
N VAL A 89 9.28 0.98 2.36
CA VAL A 89 9.80 0.41 3.60
C VAL A 89 10.25 -1.01 3.33
N MET A 90 11.51 -1.31 3.61
CA MET A 90 12.09 -2.62 3.37
C MET A 90 12.30 -3.38 4.68
N THR A 91 12.20 -4.70 4.61
CA THR A 91 12.48 -5.57 5.77
C THR A 91 13.99 -5.76 5.94
N MET A 92 14.44 -6.10 7.16
CA MET A 92 15.86 -6.40 7.41
C MET A 92 16.40 -7.52 6.51
N SER A 93 15.57 -8.51 6.18
CA SER A 93 15.96 -9.57 5.24
C SER A 93 16.08 -9.07 3.80
N THR A 94 15.26 -8.09 3.38
CA THR A 94 15.41 -7.42 2.08
C THR A 94 16.74 -6.67 2.00
N TYR A 95 17.11 -5.91 3.03
CA TYR A 95 18.42 -5.23 3.08
C TYR A 95 19.57 -6.23 2.98
N VAL A 96 19.53 -7.33 3.74
CA VAL A 96 20.55 -8.40 3.67
C VAL A 96 20.61 -9.03 2.28
N GLY A 97 19.47 -9.29 1.65
CA GLY A 97 19.40 -9.82 0.28
C GLY A 97 20.03 -8.88 -0.75
N GLN A 98 19.80 -7.58 -0.63
CA GLN A 98 20.40 -6.57 -1.52
C GLN A 98 21.90 -6.40 -1.29
N ILE A 99 22.36 -6.46 -0.03
CA ILE A 99 23.80 -6.46 0.29
C ILE A 99 24.50 -7.68 -0.32
N LYS A 100 23.81 -8.83 -0.40
CA LYS A 100 24.31 -10.06 -1.04
C LYS A 100 24.03 -10.12 -2.55
N SER A 101 23.61 -9.02 -3.18
CA SER A 101 23.31 -9.02 -4.62
C SER A 101 24.57 -9.00 -5.48
N GLU A 102 24.52 -9.68 -6.62
CA GLU A 102 25.63 -9.65 -7.60
C GLU A 102 25.92 -8.23 -8.11
N ALA A 103 24.88 -7.41 -8.26
CA ALA A 103 25.01 -6.02 -8.70
C ALA A 103 25.87 -5.19 -7.72
N LEU A 104 25.68 -5.38 -6.41
CA LEU A 104 26.51 -4.70 -5.41
C LEU A 104 27.94 -5.26 -5.39
N MET A 105 28.11 -6.58 -5.49
CA MET A 105 29.44 -7.19 -5.57
C MET A 105 30.21 -6.65 -6.78
N GLN A 106 29.55 -6.52 -7.93
CA GLN A 106 30.15 -5.93 -9.13
C GLN A 106 30.60 -4.48 -8.90
N ARG A 107 29.80 -3.66 -8.20
CA ARG A 107 30.19 -2.29 -7.85
C ARG A 107 31.44 -2.25 -6.97
N VAL A 108 31.50 -3.10 -5.94
CA VAL A 108 32.67 -3.20 -5.05
C VAL A 108 33.91 -3.66 -5.80
N ILE A 109 33.78 -4.65 -6.69
CA ILE A 109 34.86 -5.12 -7.56
C ILE A 109 35.38 -4.00 -8.45
N SER A 110 34.48 -3.23 -9.07
CA SER A 110 34.84 -2.10 -9.93
C SER A 110 35.49 -0.96 -9.16
N GLU A 111 34.99 -0.63 -7.98
CA GLU A 111 35.53 0.43 -7.10
C GLU A 111 36.95 0.11 -6.62
N LEU A 112 37.15 -1.11 -6.10
CA LEU A 112 38.44 -1.57 -5.58
C LEU A 112 39.36 -2.16 -6.65
N LYS A 113 38.91 -2.22 -7.92
CA LYS A 113 39.63 -2.78 -9.07
C LYS A 113 40.14 -4.20 -8.84
N LEU A 114 39.28 -5.05 -8.28
CA LEU A 114 39.61 -6.44 -7.94
C LEU A 114 39.50 -7.35 -9.17
N ASP A 115 40.38 -8.34 -9.27
CA ASP A 115 40.29 -9.39 -10.29
C ASP A 115 39.44 -10.58 -9.78
N TYR A 116 38.17 -10.30 -9.47
CA TYR A 116 37.22 -11.30 -8.98
C TYR A 116 35.96 -11.34 -9.83
N ARG A 117 35.32 -12.51 -9.85
CA ARG A 117 33.93 -12.62 -10.29
C ARG A 117 33.00 -12.26 -9.11
N PRO A 118 31.81 -11.70 -9.36
CA PRO A 118 30.84 -11.38 -8.30
C PRO A 118 30.54 -12.55 -7.35
N SER A 119 30.44 -13.77 -7.88
CA SER A 119 30.21 -14.99 -7.09
C SER A 119 31.37 -15.34 -6.16
N THR A 120 32.61 -15.09 -6.58
CA THR A 120 33.81 -15.30 -5.75
C THR A 120 33.80 -14.35 -4.56
N LEU A 121 33.51 -13.08 -4.80
CA LEU A 121 33.40 -12.08 -3.73
C LEU A 121 32.23 -12.41 -2.80
N LEU A 122 31.08 -12.82 -3.35
CA LEU A 122 29.90 -13.21 -2.57
C LEU A 122 30.22 -14.35 -1.59
N GLY A 123 31.05 -15.32 -1.98
CA GLY A 123 31.50 -16.40 -1.10
C GLY A 123 32.36 -15.96 0.09
N MET A 124 32.97 -14.77 0.01
CA MET A 124 33.77 -14.16 1.07
C MET A 124 32.94 -13.28 2.02
N VAL A 125 31.73 -12.88 1.59
CA VAL A 125 30.86 -11.94 2.30
C VAL A 125 29.75 -12.68 3.03
N ASN A 126 29.61 -12.42 4.33
CA ASN A 126 28.45 -12.83 5.10
C ASN A 126 27.77 -11.64 5.75
N ALA A 127 26.48 -11.47 5.46
CA ALA A 127 25.63 -10.46 6.07
C ALA A 127 24.52 -11.11 6.90
N THR A 128 24.33 -10.64 8.13
CA THR A 128 23.37 -11.18 9.11
C THR A 128 22.65 -10.05 9.83
N VAL A 129 21.40 -10.30 10.22
CA VAL A 129 20.61 -9.37 11.04
C VAL A 129 20.91 -9.63 12.51
N ILE A 130 21.24 -8.57 13.25
CA ILE A 130 21.32 -8.62 14.71
C ILE A 130 19.89 -8.42 15.25
N LYS A 131 19.35 -9.47 15.86
CA LYS A 131 17.99 -9.46 16.43
C LYS A 131 17.85 -8.31 17.43
N ASP A 132 16.67 -7.69 17.43
CA ASP A 132 16.25 -6.65 18.36
C ASP A 132 17.07 -5.34 18.33
N ALA A 133 18.00 -5.18 17.38
CA ALA A 133 18.88 -4.02 17.29
C ALA A 133 18.69 -3.16 16.02
N ASN A 134 17.91 -3.59 15.02
CA ASN A 134 17.85 -2.97 13.68
C ASN A 134 19.24 -2.79 13.03
N LEU A 135 20.18 -3.67 13.37
CA LEU A 135 21.55 -3.66 12.85
C LEU A 135 21.77 -4.83 11.90
N ILE A 136 22.55 -4.56 10.86
CA ILE A 136 23.04 -5.54 9.90
C ILE A 136 24.56 -5.61 10.07
N GLU A 137 25.04 -6.78 10.49
CA GLU A 137 26.48 -7.07 10.52
C GLU A 137 26.87 -7.59 9.14
N VAL A 138 27.80 -6.90 8.48
CA VAL A 138 28.44 -7.39 7.26
C VAL A 138 29.88 -7.76 7.60
N SER A 139 30.23 -9.00 7.32
CA SER A 139 31.54 -9.56 7.60
C SER A 139 32.18 -10.09 6.32
N VAL A 140 33.48 -9.83 6.18
CA VAL A 140 34.26 -10.23 5.00
C VAL A 140 35.45 -11.06 5.44
N GLN A 141 35.60 -12.24 4.85
CA GLN A 141 36.71 -13.16 5.12
C GLN A 141 37.72 -13.13 3.98
N HIS A 142 38.97 -12.76 4.29
CA HIS A 142 40.04 -12.73 3.29
C HIS A 142 41.41 -13.06 3.91
N VAL A 143 42.36 -13.52 3.08
CA VAL A 143 43.72 -13.86 3.53
C VAL A 143 44.57 -12.62 3.85
N ASP A 144 44.28 -11.52 3.16
CA ASP A 144 44.85 -10.20 3.42
C ASP A 144 43.90 -9.40 4.36
N PRO A 145 44.36 -9.03 5.57
CA PRO A 145 43.54 -8.28 6.54
C PRO A 145 43.21 -6.86 6.07
N GLU A 146 44.06 -6.19 5.29
CA GLU A 146 43.77 -4.86 4.78
C GLU A 146 42.68 -4.92 3.71
N LEU A 147 42.81 -5.89 2.78
CA LEU A 147 41.79 -6.08 1.76
C LEU A 147 40.44 -6.51 2.35
N ALA A 148 40.42 -7.31 3.42
CA ALA A 148 39.20 -7.65 4.13
C ALA A 148 38.47 -6.40 4.66
N ARG A 149 39.22 -5.47 5.27
CA ARG A 149 38.71 -4.18 5.76
C ARG A 149 38.15 -3.35 4.61
N ASP A 150 38.92 -3.21 3.53
CA ASP A 150 38.59 -2.33 2.42
C ASP A 150 37.35 -2.82 1.67
N ILE A 151 37.22 -4.13 1.46
CA ILE A 151 36.00 -4.74 0.91
C ILE A 151 34.80 -4.47 1.83
N ALA A 152 34.92 -4.67 3.14
CA ALA A 152 33.81 -4.45 4.08
C ALA A 152 33.33 -2.98 4.09
N ASN A 153 34.28 -2.02 4.11
CA ASN A 153 33.97 -0.60 4.04
C ASN A 153 33.41 -0.19 2.68
N SER A 154 33.93 -0.76 1.59
CA SER A 154 33.43 -0.52 0.24
C SER A 154 32.01 -1.07 0.06
N ILE A 155 31.67 -2.24 0.60
CA ILE A 155 30.30 -2.77 0.57
C ILE A 155 29.34 -1.78 1.23
N SER A 156 29.70 -1.25 2.41
CA SER A 156 28.89 -0.27 3.14
C SER A 156 28.65 0.99 2.30
N THR A 157 29.72 1.56 1.76
CA THR A 157 29.67 2.80 0.98
C THR A 157 28.89 2.62 -0.33
N GLN A 158 29.21 1.57 -1.09
CA GLN A 158 28.58 1.29 -2.37
C GLN A 158 27.11 0.90 -2.20
N TYR A 159 26.74 0.27 -1.08
CA TYR A 159 25.35 -0.03 -0.78
C TYR A 159 24.53 1.24 -0.54
N LEU A 160 25.05 2.18 0.25
CA LEU A 160 24.40 3.48 0.48
C LEU A 160 24.22 4.26 -0.81
N LEU A 161 25.24 4.28 -1.68
CA LEU A 161 25.16 4.90 -3.00
C LEU A 161 24.08 4.24 -3.86
N MET A 162 24.07 2.90 -3.93
CA MET A 162 23.07 2.15 -4.69
C MET A 162 21.64 2.42 -4.17
N LEU A 163 21.47 2.52 -2.85
CA LEU A 163 20.18 2.83 -2.23
C LEU A 163 19.74 4.27 -2.55
N SER A 164 20.65 5.24 -2.45
CA SER A 164 20.39 6.64 -2.79
C SER A 164 19.99 6.80 -4.26
N GLU A 165 20.73 6.17 -5.18
CA GLU A 165 20.42 6.16 -6.61
C GLU A 165 19.06 5.54 -6.90
N LYS A 166 18.72 4.42 -6.25
CA LYS A 166 17.42 3.77 -6.43
C LYS A 166 16.27 4.63 -5.92
N ASN A 167 16.45 5.28 -4.78
CA ASN A 167 15.48 6.22 -4.23
C ASN A 167 15.33 7.45 -5.14
N GLU A 168 16.43 8.03 -5.65
CA GLU A 168 16.40 9.15 -6.59
C GLU A 168 15.71 8.78 -7.90
N GLU A 169 16.00 7.58 -8.45
CA GLU A 169 15.37 7.05 -9.65
C GLU A 169 13.85 6.96 -9.46
N GLN A 170 13.40 6.40 -8.33
CA GLN A 170 11.98 6.29 -8.00
C GLN A 170 11.33 7.68 -7.87
N MET A 171 11.93 8.58 -7.10
CA MET A 171 11.40 9.94 -6.91
C MET A 171 11.33 10.72 -8.23
N THR A 172 12.32 10.55 -9.11
CA THR A 172 12.34 11.17 -10.44
C THR A 172 11.20 10.68 -11.30
N ARG A 173 10.93 9.37 -11.29
CA ARG A 173 9.77 8.79 -11.99
C ARG A 173 8.47 9.35 -11.43
N SER A 174 8.33 9.43 -10.11
CA SER A 174 7.15 10.00 -9.45
C SER A 174 6.94 11.47 -9.80
N VAL A 175 7.97 12.33 -9.68
CA VAL A 175 7.88 13.75 -10.06
C VAL A 175 7.52 13.92 -11.53
N THR A 176 8.12 13.11 -12.42
CA THR A 176 7.82 13.15 -13.86
C THR A 176 6.37 12.78 -14.12
N PHE A 177 5.87 11.72 -13.49
CA PHE A 177 4.48 11.29 -13.59
C PHE A 177 3.52 12.37 -13.08
N LEU A 178 3.76 12.93 -11.89
CA LEU A 178 2.91 13.96 -11.30
C LEU A 178 2.87 15.23 -12.13
N LYS A 179 4.02 15.68 -12.67
CA LYS A 179 4.09 16.84 -13.56
C LYS A 179 3.32 16.59 -14.86
N LYS A 180 3.51 15.42 -15.48
CA LYS A 180 2.79 15.04 -16.70
C LYS A 180 1.28 15.03 -16.46
N GLN A 181 0.82 14.35 -15.40
CA GLN A 181 -0.60 14.27 -15.07
C GLN A 181 -1.18 15.65 -14.76
N ARG A 182 -0.45 16.50 -14.03
CA ARG A 182 -0.84 17.88 -13.77
C ARG A 182 -1.02 18.66 -15.08
N ASP A 183 -0.09 18.54 -16.02
CA ASP A 183 -0.14 19.27 -17.29
C ASP A 183 -1.28 18.80 -18.18
N GLU A 184 -1.60 17.49 -18.15
CA GLU A 184 -2.78 16.94 -18.82
C GLU A 184 -4.09 17.47 -18.18
N THR A 185 -4.21 17.41 -16.85
CA THR A 185 -5.37 17.94 -16.12
C THR A 185 -5.49 19.46 -16.24
N LEU A 186 -4.39 20.19 -16.38
CA LEU A 186 -4.40 21.63 -16.63
C LEU A 186 -5.05 21.95 -17.98
N LYS A 187 -4.70 21.21 -19.04
CA LYS A 187 -5.34 21.37 -20.36
C LYS A 187 -6.83 21.05 -20.30
N GLU A 188 -7.21 19.99 -19.59
CA GLU A 188 -8.62 19.67 -19.36
C GLU A 188 -9.34 20.79 -18.61
N SER A 189 -8.70 21.39 -17.60
CA SER A 189 -9.23 22.53 -16.85
C SER A 189 -9.43 23.75 -17.74
N GLU A 190 -8.50 24.05 -18.64
CA GLU A 190 -8.61 25.17 -19.60
C GLU A 190 -9.79 24.96 -20.56
N ILE A 191 -9.94 23.74 -21.09
CA ILE A 191 -11.08 23.38 -21.94
C ILE A 191 -12.41 23.49 -21.16
N ALA A 192 -12.46 23.01 -19.92
CA ALA A 192 -13.65 23.10 -19.07
C ALA A 192 -14.02 24.56 -18.76
N GLN A 193 -13.03 25.41 -18.49
CA GLN A 193 -13.24 26.85 -18.28
C GLN A 193 -13.76 27.54 -19.53
N GLU A 194 -13.21 27.21 -20.70
CA GLU A 194 -13.70 27.74 -21.97
C GLU A 194 -15.14 27.31 -22.23
N ASN A 195 -15.49 26.04 -21.98
CA ASN A 195 -16.85 25.54 -22.09
C ASN A 195 -17.82 26.26 -21.13
N LEU A 196 -17.40 26.50 -19.88
CA LEU A 196 -18.18 27.26 -18.91
C LEU A 196 -18.41 28.70 -19.38
N LYS A 197 -17.34 29.38 -19.82
CA LYS A 197 -17.42 30.75 -20.35
C LYS A 197 -18.34 30.83 -21.57
N ASN A 198 -18.23 29.88 -22.50
CA ASN A 198 -19.08 29.81 -23.69
C ASN A 198 -20.55 29.55 -23.32
N TYR A 199 -20.81 28.77 -22.26
CA TYR A 199 -22.16 28.52 -21.75
C TYR A 199 -22.77 29.76 -21.06
N GLU A 200 -21.99 30.46 -20.24
CA GLU A 200 -22.41 31.71 -19.58
C GLU A 200 -22.60 32.86 -20.58
N GLY A 201 -21.82 32.88 -21.67
CA GLY A 201 -21.90 33.87 -22.74
C GLY A 201 -23.04 33.68 -23.75
N GLN A 202 -23.88 32.65 -23.59
CA GLN A 202 -25.03 32.44 -24.47
C GLN A 202 -26.07 33.56 -24.30
N SER A 203 -26.71 33.97 -25.40
CA SER A 203 -27.77 34.99 -25.36
C SER A 203 -28.94 34.62 -24.44
N ARG A 204 -29.22 33.32 -24.28
CA ARG A 204 -30.24 32.77 -23.37
C ARG A 204 -29.56 32.11 -22.15
N SER A 205 -28.74 32.89 -21.43
CA SER A 205 -28.02 32.46 -20.22
C SER A 205 -28.94 32.44 -18.99
N VAL A 206 -28.50 31.76 -17.93
CA VAL A 206 -29.23 31.71 -16.64
C VAL A 206 -29.53 33.12 -16.13
N ALA A 207 -28.57 34.04 -16.16
CA ALA A 207 -28.76 35.42 -15.71
C ALA A 207 -29.81 36.20 -16.51
N VAL A 208 -29.88 35.96 -17.83
CA VAL A 208 -30.91 36.58 -18.69
C VAL A 208 -32.28 36.01 -18.39
N LEU A 209 -32.38 34.69 -18.24
CA LEU A 209 -33.65 34.01 -17.91
C LEU A 209 -34.15 34.37 -16.51
N GLU A 210 -33.27 34.53 -15.53
CA GLU A 210 -33.62 34.99 -14.18
C GLU A 210 -34.22 36.40 -14.22
N LYS A 211 -33.66 37.29 -15.05
CA LYS A 211 -34.20 38.63 -15.25
C LYS A 211 -35.54 38.63 -15.98
N GLU A 212 -35.70 37.77 -16.98
CA GLU A 212 -36.97 37.56 -17.67
C GLU A 212 -38.05 37.02 -16.72
N PHE A 213 -37.69 36.03 -15.90
CA PHE A 213 -38.56 35.44 -14.89
C PHE A 213 -39.02 36.48 -13.89
N THR A 214 -38.08 37.25 -13.33
CA THR A 214 -38.39 38.32 -12.38
C THR A 214 -39.40 39.31 -12.95
N ARG A 215 -39.18 39.77 -14.20
CA ARG A 215 -40.11 40.69 -14.87
C ARG A 215 -41.49 40.09 -15.10
N LYS A 216 -41.56 38.85 -15.59
CA LYS A 216 -42.85 38.16 -15.83
C LYS A 216 -43.59 37.91 -14.52
N SER A 217 -42.88 37.56 -13.44
CA SER A 217 -43.48 37.41 -12.11
C SER A 217 -44.01 38.72 -11.56
N GLU A 218 -43.32 39.84 -11.78
CA GLU A 218 -43.80 41.18 -11.43
C GLU A 218 -45.08 41.55 -12.22
N ASP A 219 -45.08 41.31 -13.54
CA ASP A 219 -46.26 41.53 -14.39
C ASP A 219 -47.44 40.65 -13.98
N LEU A 220 -47.20 39.37 -13.69
CA LEU A 220 -48.22 38.43 -13.24
C LEU A 220 -48.83 38.88 -11.90
N ALA A 221 -48.02 39.29 -10.93
CA ALA A 221 -48.51 39.83 -9.66
C ALA A 221 -49.35 41.11 -9.86
N LYS A 222 -48.91 41.99 -10.77
CA LYS A 222 -49.65 43.21 -11.14
C LYS A 222 -51.02 42.86 -11.75
N TYR A 223 -51.08 41.96 -12.72
CA TYR A 223 -52.34 41.57 -13.36
C TYR A 223 -53.27 40.80 -12.43
N GLN A 224 -52.74 39.94 -11.56
CA GLN A 224 -53.53 39.30 -10.50
C GLN A 224 -54.18 40.33 -9.56
N SER A 225 -53.44 41.38 -9.18
CA SER A 225 -54.00 42.48 -8.40
C SER A 225 -55.11 43.23 -9.16
N GLN A 226 -54.92 43.49 -10.46
CA GLN A 226 -55.93 44.16 -11.30
C GLN A 226 -57.18 43.29 -11.46
N LEU A 227 -57.02 41.98 -11.71
CA LEU A 227 -58.13 41.04 -11.81
C LEU A 227 -58.95 41.01 -10.52
N ASN A 228 -58.29 40.91 -9.36
CA ASN A 228 -58.97 40.93 -8.07
C ASN A 228 -59.79 42.20 -7.87
N MET A 229 -59.26 43.37 -8.26
CA MET A 229 -59.97 44.64 -8.16
C MET A 229 -61.17 44.68 -9.13
N SER A 230 -60.97 44.29 -10.38
CA SER A 230 -62.03 44.24 -11.41
C SER A 230 -63.13 43.23 -11.07
N GLN A 231 -62.81 42.10 -10.43
CA GLN A 231 -63.79 41.14 -9.93
C GLN A 231 -64.65 41.71 -8.79
N VAL A 232 -64.06 42.50 -7.88
CA VAL A 232 -64.81 43.18 -6.82
C VAL A 232 -65.78 44.22 -7.41
N GLU A 233 -65.32 45.02 -8.37
CA GLU A 233 -66.17 45.99 -9.08
C GLU A 233 -67.32 45.30 -9.82
N LEU A 234 -67.04 44.21 -10.54
CA LEU A 234 -68.07 43.44 -11.24
C LEU A 234 -69.12 42.89 -10.27
N ARG A 235 -68.72 42.39 -9.09
CA ARG A 235 -69.67 41.94 -8.04
C ARG A 235 -70.56 43.08 -7.56
N GLN A 236 -70.02 44.28 -7.39
CA GLN A 236 -70.82 45.46 -7.01
C GLN A 236 -71.78 45.87 -8.13
N MET A 237 -71.33 45.84 -9.38
CA MET A 237 -72.18 46.10 -10.55
C MET A 237 -73.32 45.08 -10.67
N ASN A 238 -73.02 43.78 -10.51
CA ASN A 238 -74.03 42.71 -10.52
C ASN A 238 -75.11 42.95 -9.46
N ALA A 239 -74.72 43.30 -8.24
CA ALA A 239 -75.67 43.61 -7.17
C ALA A 239 -76.51 44.87 -7.47
N GLY A 240 -75.92 45.88 -8.13
CA GLY A 240 -76.62 47.10 -8.55
C GLY A 240 -77.64 46.86 -9.66
N VAL A 241 -77.26 46.09 -10.69
CA VAL A 241 -78.16 45.68 -11.79
C VAL A 241 -79.32 44.86 -11.24
N ALA A 242 -79.06 43.88 -10.38
CA ALA A 242 -80.11 43.05 -9.79
C ALA A 242 -81.15 43.87 -8.98
N ARG A 243 -80.70 44.90 -8.24
CA ARG A 243 -81.61 45.82 -7.54
C ARG A 243 -82.48 46.64 -8.50
N MET A 244 -81.88 47.17 -9.58
CA MET A 244 -82.63 47.94 -10.59
C MET A 244 -83.61 47.07 -11.38
N GLU A 245 -83.28 45.80 -11.62
CA GLU A 245 -84.20 44.83 -12.22
C GLU A 245 -85.43 44.60 -11.33
N ASP A 246 -85.22 44.44 -10.02
CA ASP A 246 -86.29 44.32 -9.03
C ASP A 246 -87.19 45.58 -8.99
N GLU A 247 -86.58 46.78 -8.95
CA GLU A 247 -87.30 48.07 -9.03
C GLU A 247 -88.10 48.22 -10.34
N LEU A 248 -87.60 47.70 -11.47
CA LEU A 248 -88.28 47.78 -12.75
C LEU A 248 -89.50 46.83 -12.79
N THR A 249 -89.41 45.66 -12.15
CA THR A 249 -90.54 44.71 -12.05
C THR A 249 -91.68 45.22 -11.18
N THR A 250 -91.36 46.07 -10.20
CA THR A 250 -92.32 46.68 -9.27
C THR A 250 -92.90 48.00 -9.78
N THR A 251 -92.34 48.57 -10.85
CA THR A 251 -92.79 49.83 -11.47
C THR A 251 -93.71 49.56 -12.68
N SER A 252 -94.92 50.13 -12.67
CA SER A 252 -95.89 49.96 -13.78
C SER A 252 -95.40 50.60 -15.10
N PRO A 253 -95.54 49.94 -16.27
CA PRO A 253 -95.09 50.46 -17.57
C PRO A 253 -95.96 51.58 -18.15
N THR A 254 -97.22 51.72 -17.71
CA THR A 254 -98.14 52.77 -18.12
C THR A 254 -98.68 53.56 -16.93
N VAL A 255 -98.94 54.85 -17.14
CA VAL A 255 -99.65 55.72 -16.20
C VAL A 255 -100.92 56.20 -16.87
N THR A 256 -102.03 56.13 -16.13
CA THR A 256 -103.33 56.60 -16.60
C THR A 256 -103.46 58.10 -16.33
N MET A 257 -103.63 58.89 -17.39
CA MET A 257 -103.77 60.35 -17.33
C MET A 257 -105.14 60.75 -17.87
N GLU A 258 -105.87 61.60 -17.16
CA GLU A 258 -107.13 62.15 -17.63
C GLU A 258 -106.88 63.46 -18.39
N ARG A 259 -107.20 63.47 -19.68
CA ARG A 259 -107.00 64.64 -20.56
C ARG A 259 -108.35 65.19 -20.99
N VAL A 260 -108.56 66.49 -20.80
CA VAL A 260 -109.78 67.17 -21.23
C VAL A 260 -109.62 67.59 -22.69
N THR A 261 -110.47 67.08 -23.58
CA THR A 261 -110.52 67.48 -25.00
C THR A 261 -111.17 68.86 -25.16
N GLU A 262 -110.91 69.57 -26.27
CA GLU A 262 -111.42 70.94 -26.55
C GLU A 262 -112.96 71.06 -26.45
N ASP A 263 -113.69 69.95 -26.55
CA ASP A 263 -115.16 69.86 -26.36
C ASP A 263 -115.62 69.61 -24.90
N GLY A 264 -114.72 69.60 -23.91
CA GLY A 264 -115.05 69.44 -22.48
C GLY A 264 -115.16 67.99 -21.96
N THR A 265 -114.91 66.99 -22.81
CA THR A 265 -114.94 65.56 -22.43
C THR A 265 -113.62 65.12 -21.78
N ILE A 266 -113.70 64.35 -20.69
CA ILE A 266 -112.52 63.74 -20.05
C ILE A 266 -112.22 62.42 -20.76
N VAL A 267 -111.06 62.34 -21.41
CA VAL A 267 -110.57 61.12 -22.07
C VAL A 267 -109.44 60.54 -21.21
N THR A 268 -109.61 59.30 -20.78
CA THR A 268 -108.59 58.54 -20.08
C THR A 268 -107.55 58.04 -21.08
N VAL A 269 -106.36 58.62 -21.08
CA VAL A 269 -105.25 58.24 -21.95
C VAL A 269 -104.24 57.46 -21.12
N GLN A 270 -103.93 56.23 -21.55
CA GLN A 270 -102.76 55.52 -21.02
C GLN A 270 -101.52 56.05 -21.74
N GLU A 271 -100.66 56.74 -21.00
CA GLU A 271 -99.37 57.18 -21.50
C GLU A 271 -98.26 56.30 -20.92
N SER A 272 -97.12 56.25 -21.61
CA SER A 272 -95.95 55.51 -21.12
C SER A 272 -95.45 56.14 -19.82
N ASN A 273 -95.16 55.32 -18.81
CA ASN A 273 -94.64 55.83 -17.53
C ASN A 273 -93.22 56.40 -17.73
N PRO A 274 -93.00 57.72 -17.57
CA PRO A 274 -91.67 58.32 -17.76
C PRO A 274 -90.64 57.80 -16.75
N VAL A 275 -91.07 57.37 -15.57
CA VAL A 275 -90.18 56.77 -14.55
C VAL A 275 -89.70 55.39 -15.00
N TYR A 276 -90.59 54.58 -15.59
CA TYR A 276 -90.25 53.27 -16.16
C TYR A 276 -89.28 53.40 -17.35
N VAL A 277 -89.53 54.36 -18.24
CA VAL A 277 -88.64 54.62 -19.39
C VAL A 277 -87.26 55.07 -18.91
N ALA A 278 -87.18 56.00 -17.95
CA ALA A 278 -85.90 56.44 -17.38
C ALA A 278 -85.16 55.31 -16.65
N LEU A 279 -85.87 54.46 -15.90
CA LEU A 279 -85.29 53.33 -15.18
C LEU A 279 -84.77 52.25 -16.13
N SER A 280 -85.54 51.92 -17.18
CA SER A 280 -85.13 50.95 -18.20
C SER A 280 -83.92 51.44 -19.01
N GLN A 281 -83.83 52.74 -19.30
CA GLN A 281 -82.65 53.33 -19.93
C GLN A 281 -81.42 53.23 -19.01
N ARG A 282 -81.52 53.62 -17.73
CA ARG A 282 -80.40 53.47 -16.76
C ARG A 282 -79.98 52.02 -16.58
N LEU A 283 -80.93 51.09 -16.54
CA LEU A 283 -80.64 49.66 -16.45
C LEU A 283 -79.88 49.18 -17.69
N SER A 284 -80.27 49.63 -18.89
CA SER A 284 -79.55 49.32 -20.12
C SER A 284 -78.11 49.83 -20.10
N GLU A 285 -77.91 51.09 -19.68
CA GLU A 285 -76.58 51.69 -19.49
C GLU A 285 -75.73 50.90 -18.47
N ARG A 286 -76.33 50.49 -17.35
CA ARG A 286 -75.66 49.67 -16.32
C ARG A 286 -75.31 48.27 -16.81
N ARG A 287 -76.18 47.62 -17.58
CA ARG A 287 -75.91 46.32 -18.21
C ARG A 287 -74.79 46.43 -19.25
N ALA A 288 -74.74 47.52 -20.01
CA ALA A 288 -73.64 47.76 -20.93
C ALA A 288 -72.30 47.88 -20.18
N ALA A 289 -72.25 48.69 -19.11
CA ALA A 289 -71.06 48.84 -18.27
C ALA A 289 -70.66 47.53 -17.56
N GLN A 290 -71.64 46.74 -17.12
CA GLN A 290 -71.42 45.41 -16.54
C GLN A 290 -70.82 44.44 -17.56
N ALA A 291 -71.35 44.41 -18.78
CA ALA A 291 -70.85 43.55 -19.86
C ALA A 291 -69.41 43.93 -20.26
N GLU A 292 -69.10 45.23 -20.29
CA GLU A 292 -67.73 45.72 -20.50
C GLU A 292 -66.79 45.24 -19.40
N LYS A 293 -67.19 45.37 -18.12
CA LYS A 293 -66.39 44.92 -16.98
C LYS A 293 -66.21 43.40 -16.96
N PHE A 294 -67.23 42.64 -17.35
CA PHE A 294 -67.14 41.20 -17.52
C PHE A 294 -66.10 40.81 -18.58
N ALA A 295 -66.14 41.47 -19.75
CA ALA A 295 -65.15 41.25 -20.80
C ALA A 295 -63.72 41.61 -20.35
N GLU A 296 -63.55 42.65 -19.53
CA GLU A 296 -62.26 43.00 -18.92
C GLU A 296 -61.74 41.90 -17.98
N VAL A 297 -62.61 41.36 -17.11
CA VAL A 297 -62.27 40.25 -16.20
C VAL A 297 -61.87 39.00 -16.97
N ASP A 298 -62.60 38.65 -18.02
CA ASP A 298 -62.28 37.51 -18.88
C ASP A 298 -60.93 37.71 -19.60
N ALA A 299 -60.69 38.91 -20.15
CA ALA A 299 -59.43 39.24 -20.82
C ALA A 299 -58.23 39.16 -19.85
N LEU A 300 -58.37 39.70 -18.63
CA LEU A 300 -57.34 39.60 -17.58
C LEU A 300 -57.10 38.15 -17.16
N THR A 301 -58.17 37.36 -17.04
CA THR A 301 -58.06 35.93 -16.67
C THR A 301 -57.29 35.14 -17.73
N GLN A 302 -57.56 35.38 -19.01
CA GLN A 302 -56.82 34.75 -20.12
C GLN A 302 -55.36 35.19 -20.15
N LEU A 303 -55.09 36.48 -19.97
CA LEU A 303 -53.72 37.02 -19.92
C LEU A 303 -52.90 36.43 -18.77
N ILE A 304 -53.50 36.32 -17.57
CA ILE A 304 -52.84 35.70 -16.42
C ILE A 304 -52.55 34.22 -16.69
N SER A 305 -53.52 33.48 -17.24
CA SER A 305 -53.33 32.07 -17.59
C SER A 305 -52.19 31.86 -18.60
N GLN A 306 -52.10 32.73 -19.61
CA GLN A 306 -51.00 32.71 -20.58
C GLN A 306 -49.65 33.01 -19.89
N LEU A 307 -49.59 34.07 -19.09
CA LEU A 307 -48.37 34.45 -18.37
C LEU A 307 -47.93 33.35 -17.40
N ASP A 308 -48.86 32.70 -16.72
CA ASP A 308 -48.59 31.61 -15.79
C ASP A 308 -47.91 30.44 -16.52
N GLY A 309 -48.49 30.00 -17.64
CA GLY A 309 -47.89 28.97 -18.50
C GLY A 309 -46.51 29.35 -19.06
N GLU A 310 -46.32 30.62 -19.45
CA GLU A 310 -45.00 31.14 -19.86
C GLU A 310 -44.00 31.11 -18.70
N THR A 311 -44.42 31.47 -17.48
CA THR A 311 -43.55 31.41 -16.30
C THR A 311 -43.21 29.99 -15.88
N GLU A 312 -44.14 29.05 -15.96
CA GLU A 312 -43.89 27.63 -15.68
C GLU A 312 -42.86 27.04 -16.65
N ALA A 313 -43.03 27.33 -17.95
CA ALA A 313 -42.06 26.91 -18.97
C ALA A 313 -40.67 27.51 -18.72
N LEU A 314 -40.63 28.79 -18.32
CA LEU A 314 -39.39 29.48 -18.00
C LEU A 314 -38.71 28.89 -16.76
N VAL A 315 -39.46 28.54 -15.72
CA VAL A 315 -38.94 27.88 -14.50
C VAL A 315 -38.34 26.52 -14.84
N ALA A 316 -38.99 25.73 -15.69
CA ALA A 316 -38.48 24.44 -16.14
C ALA A 316 -37.14 24.60 -16.89
N GLU A 317 -37.07 25.54 -17.85
CA GLU A 317 -35.84 25.83 -18.60
C GLU A 317 -34.71 26.32 -17.69
N LEU A 318 -35.04 27.22 -16.77
CA LEU A 318 -34.10 27.82 -15.84
C LEU A 318 -33.53 26.80 -14.85
N THR A 319 -34.36 25.84 -14.41
CA THR A 319 -33.93 24.72 -13.56
C THR A 319 -32.92 23.83 -14.28
N GLU A 320 -33.22 23.45 -15.53
CA GLU A 320 -32.30 22.64 -16.36
C GLU A 320 -30.95 23.38 -16.57
N LYS A 321 -31.03 24.66 -16.93
CA LYS A 321 -29.83 25.47 -17.18
C LYS A 321 -29.00 25.71 -15.92
N ARG A 322 -29.62 25.94 -14.76
CA ARG A 322 -28.92 26.03 -13.47
C ARG A 322 -28.19 24.74 -13.12
N ALA A 323 -28.86 23.60 -13.26
CA ALA A 323 -28.24 22.30 -13.00
C ALA A 323 -27.03 22.05 -13.92
N LYS A 324 -27.13 22.43 -15.21
CA LYS A 324 -26.01 22.31 -16.14
C LYS A 324 -24.87 23.29 -15.83
N LEU A 325 -25.19 24.54 -15.47
CA LEU A 325 -24.20 25.54 -15.05
C LEU A 325 -23.40 25.05 -13.83
N GLU A 326 -24.10 24.51 -12.83
CA GLU A 326 -23.47 24.02 -11.61
C GLU A 326 -22.51 22.87 -11.90
N ARG A 327 -22.94 21.88 -12.71
CA ARG A 327 -22.06 20.77 -13.12
C ARG A 327 -20.79 21.26 -13.83
N LEU A 328 -20.90 22.29 -14.69
CA LEU A 328 -19.74 22.87 -15.37
C LEU A 328 -18.81 23.59 -14.40
N ARG A 329 -19.36 24.33 -13.44
CA ARG A 329 -18.58 25.00 -12.38
C ARG A 329 -17.88 24.00 -11.48
N ASP A 330 -18.59 22.98 -11.03
CA ASP A 330 -18.04 21.90 -10.21
C ASP A 330 -16.91 21.17 -10.94
N GLU A 331 -17.06 20.92 -12.23
CA GLU A 331 -16.02 20.28 -13.03
C GLU A 331 -14.75 21.15 -13.11
N VAL A 332 -14.91 22.46 -13.37
CA VAL A 332 -13.79 23.40 -13.34
C VAL A 332 -13.11 23.40 -11.96
N ASN A 333 -13.88 23.51 -10.88
CA ASN A 333 -13.37 23.54 -9.51
C ASN A 333 -12.62 22.23 -9.17
N ARG A 334 -13.19 21.08 -9.54
CA ARG A 334 -12.59 19.75 -9.34
C ARG A 334 -11.25 19.63 -10.06
N LEU A 335 -11.18 20.04 -11.33
CA LEU A 335 -9.96 20.00 -12.13
C LEU A 335 -8.89 20.95 -11.55
N GLN A 336 -9.26 22.17 -11.19
CA GLN A 336 -8.35 23.14 -10.56
C GLN A 336 -7.78 22.64 -9.23
N ASN A 337 -8.62 22.08 -8.36
CA ASN A 337 -8.19 21.48 -7.09
C ASN A 337 -7.23 20.31 -7.33
N THR A 338 -7.50 19.49 -8.35
CA THR A 338 -6.62 18.38 -8.73
C THR A 338 -5.27 18.89 -9.22
N VAL A 339 -5.24 19.92 -10.07
CA VAL A 339 -4.00 20.57 -10.53
C VAL A 339 -3.18 21.09 -9.34
N SER A 340 -3.81 21.79 -8.40
CA SER A 340 -3.15 22.32 -7.21
C SER A 340 -2.56 21.20 -6.34
N LEU A 341 -3.33 20.13 -6.11
CA LEU A 341 -2.87 18.97 -5.35
C LEU A 341 -1.67 18.29 -6.02
N LEU A 342 -1.74 18.04 -7.33
CA LEU A 342 -0.64 17.42 -8.08
C LEU A 342 0.60 18.31 -8.09
N ALA A 343 0.44 19.63 -8.19
CA ALA A 343 1.54 20.58 -8.12
C ALA A 343 2.20 20.61 -6.74
N GLN A 344 1.40 20.60 -5.68
CA GLN A 344 1.88 20.52 -4.30
C GLN A 344 2.67 19.22 -4.09
N LYS A 345 2.09 18.07 -4.44
CA LYS A 345 2.74 16.77 -4.28
C LYS A 345 4.01 16.66 -5.11
N ALA A 346 4.01 17.13 -6.35
CA ALA A 346 5.22 17.18 -7.17
C ALA A 346 6.33 18.02 -6.52
N THR A 347 5.97 19.13 -5.86
CA THR A 347 6.92 19.99 -5.15
C THR A 347 7.45 19.30 -3.89
N GLU A 348 6.57 18.69 -3.07
CA GLU A 348 6.95 17.90 -1.90
C GLU A 348 7.93 16.77 -2.28
N THR A 349 7.63 16.01 -3.33
CA THR A 349 8.50 14.93 -3.83
C THR A 349 9.81 15.45 -4.40
N GLN A 350 9.78 16.61 -5.07
CA GLN A 350 11.00 17.26 -5.58
C GLN A 350 11.92 17.71 -4.43
N ILE A 351 11.36 18.21 -3.33
CA ILE A 351 12.12 18.54 -2.12
C ILE A 351 12.67 17.26 -1.48
N ALA A 352 11.85 16.22 -1.33
CA ALA A 352 12.29 14.94 -0.77
C ALA A 352 13.46 14.32 -1.56
N ARG A 353 13.44 14.43 -2.90
CA ARG A 353 14.53 14.01 -3.77
C ARG A 353 15.85 14.75 -3.50
N SER A 354 15.79 16.02 -3.11
CA SER A 354 16.99 16.83 -2.84
C SER A 354 17.66 16.55 -1.49
N ILE A 355 16.99 15.81 -0.60
CA ILE A 355 17.55 15.32 0.65
C ILE A 355 18.39 14.07 0.31
N ASP A 356 19.59 13.90 0.89
CA ASP A 356 20.37 12.66 0.71
C ASP A 356 19.68 11.47 1.38
N LEU A 357 18.74 10.87 0.64
CA LEU A 357 17.85 9.82 1.13
C LEU A 357 18.60 8.52 1.43
N GLY A 358 19.78 8.30 0.85
CA GLY A 358 20.61 7.12 1.15
C GLY A 358 20.91 6.99 2.64
N GLN A 359 21.22 8.11 3.29
CA GLN A 359 21.49 8.16 4.73
C GLN A 359 20.23 8.19 5.61
N THR A 360 19.06 8.46 5.03
CA THR A 360 17.81 8.45 5.81
C THR A 360 17.24 7.05 6.05
N SER A 361 17.67 6.07 5.26
CA SER A 361 17.20 4.67 5.33
C SER A 361 18.21 3.73 5.97
N VAL A 362 19.51 3.95 5.72
CA VAL A 362 20.59 3.14 6.29
C VAL A 362 21.77 4.06 6.62
N VAL A 363 22.39 3.86 7.78
CA VAL A 363 23.58 4.61 8.21
C VAL A 363 24.69 3.63 8.59
N VAL A 364 25.94 3.98 8.29
CA VAL A 364 27.09 3.23 8.79
C VAL A 364 27.27 3.54 10.27
N MET A 365 26.98 2.57 11.13
CA MET A 365 27.11 2.71 12.58
C MET A 365 28.56 2.54 13.03
N SER A 366 29.26 1.56 12.45
CA SER A 366 30.68 1.33 12.70
C SER A 366 31.36 0.89 11.41
N PRO A 367 32.42 1.59 10.97
CA PRO A 367 33.24 1.11 9.86
C PRO A 367 34.00 -0.16 10.26
N ALA A 368 34.48 -0.89 9.26
CA ALA A 368 35.36 -2.01 9.45
C ALA A 368 36.79 -1.56 9.81
N ASN A 369 37.35 -2.24 10.82
CA ASN A 369 38.74 -2.11 11.23
C ASN A 369 39.58 -3.26 10.67
N THR A 370 40.90 -3.07 10.58
CA THR A 370 41.83 -4.15 10.21
C THR A 370 41.84 -5.23 11.29
N PRO A 371 41.51 -6.49 10.96
CA PRO A 371 41.58 -7.59 11.92
C PRO A 371 43.03 -7.91 12.29
N THR A 372 43.29 -8.02 13.60
CA THR A 372 44.62 -8.29 14.15
C THR A 372 44.91 -9.78 14.34
N SER A 373 43.89 -10.63 14.33
CA SER A 373 44.01 -12.08 14.53
C SER A 373 43.21 -12.88 13.49
N PRO A 374 43.75 -13.99 12.96
CA PRO A 374 43.03 -14.83 12.01
C PRO A 374 41.93 -15.67 12.70
N ILE A 375 40.81 -15.87 12.00
CA ILE A 375 39.69 -16.71 12.47
C ILE A 375 39.82 -18.18 12.03
N LYS A 376 40.57 -18.45 10.96
CA LYS A 376 40.86 -19.81 10.47
C LYS A 376 42.33 -19.96 10.06
N PRO A 377 42.90 -21.17 10.13
CA PRO A 377 42.34 -22.37 10.76
C PRO A 377 42.34 -22.26 12.30
N ASN A 378 41.33 -22.84 12.97
CA ASN A 378 41.33 -22.92 14.42
C ASN A 378 42.35 -23.99 14.86
N LYS A 379 43.57 -23.53 15.13
CA LYS A 379 44.74 -24.40 15.39
C LYS A 379 44.50 -25.36 16.56
N GLN A 380 43.86 -24.88 17.63
CA GLN A 380 43.56 -25.70 18.81
C GLN A 380 42.55 -26.80 18.48
N LEU A 381 41.48 -26.45 17.75
CA LEU A 381 40.46 -27.41 17.34
C LEU A 381 41.02 -28.48 16.39
N ASN A 382 41.83 -28.08 15.39
CA ASN A 382 42.43 -29.02 14.44
C ASN A 382 43.38 -30.01 15.12
N ILE A 383 44.15 -29.56 16.10
CA ILE A 383 45.04 -30.42 16.89
C ILE A 383 44.22 -31.39 17.75
N ALA A 384 43.15 -30.92 18.40
CA ALA A 384 42.27 -31.78 19.21
C ALA A 384 41.57 -32.85 18.36
N ILE A 385 41.04 -32.47 17.19
CA ILE A 385 40.41 -33.41 16.25
C ILE A 385 41.43 -34.45 15.76
N ALA A 386 42.64 -34.02 15.39
CA ALA A 386 43.69 -34.93 14.95
C ALA A 386 44.14 -35.90 16.05
N PHE A 387 44.17 -35.44 17.32
CA PHE A 387 44.46 -36.29 18.46
C PHE A 387 43.37 -37.36 18.66
N VAL A 388 42.10 -36.97 18.68
CA VAL A 388 40.99 -37.91 18.91
C VAL A 388 40.84 -38.90 17.75
N LEU A 389 40.86 -38.41 16.51
CA LEU A 389 40.76 -39.27 15.33
C LEU A 389 42.00 -40.16 15.18
N GLY A 390 43.20 -39.61 15.43
CA GLY A 390 44.43 -40.39 15.45
C GLY A 390 44.33 -41.53 16.46
N MET A 391 43.97 -41.22 17.71
CA MET A 391 43.82 -42.24 18.74
C MET A 391 42.79 -43.32 18.35
N MET A 392 41.63 -42.92 17.82
CA MET A 392 40.59 -43.87 17.40
C MET A 392 41.06 -44.81 16.29
N VAL A 393 41.67 -44.26 15.23
CA VAL A 393 42.18 -45.03 14.09
C VAL A 393 43.29 -45.99 14.54
N PHE A 394 44.22 -45.52 15.37
CA PHE A 394 45.33 -46.36 15.81
C PHE A 394 44.94 -47.38 16.88
N VAL A 395 43.90 -47.11 17.68
CA VAL A 395 43.28 -48.13 18.54
C VAL A 395 42.63 -49.23 17.70
N ALA A 396 41.85 -48.86 16.69
CA ALA A 396 41.26 -49.85 15.76
C ALA A 396 42.34 -50.65 15.02
N LEU A 397 43.40 -49.98 14.57
CA LEU A 397 44.56 -50.63 13.94
C LEU A 397 45.27 -51.59 14.92
N ALA A 398 45.38 -51.24 16.19
CA ALA A 398 45.95 -52.13 17.21
C ALA A 398 45.12 -53.42 17.37
N PHE A 399 43.79 -53.33 17.36
CA PHE A 399 42.91 -54.50 17.36
C PHE A 399 43.02 -55.32 16.08
N LEU A 400 43.11 -54.67 14.92
CA LEU A 400 43.31 -55.35 13.65
C LEU A 400 44.66 -56.10 13.62
N LEU A 401 45.73 -55.45 14.06
CA LEU A 401 47.07 -56.04 14.15
C LEU A 401 47.10 -57.19 15.16
N GLU A 402 46.32 -57.12 16.24
CA GLU A 402 46.17 -58.23 17.18
C GLU A 402 45.41 -59.40 16.54
N HIS A 403 44.34 -59.13 15.80
CA HIS A 403 43.55 -60.16 15.13
C HIS A 403 44.35 -60.88 14.03
N LEU A 404 45.27 -60.18 13.37
CA LEU A 404 46.17 -60.75 12.35
C LEU A 404 47.44 -61.39 12.94
N ASP A 405 47.71 -61.25 14.25
CA ASP A 405 48.83 -61.90 14.93
C ASP A 405 48.47 -63.36 15.28
N TYR A 406 48.48 -64.23 14.27
CA TYR A 406 48.26 -65.69 14.41
C TYR A 406 49.44 -66.44 15.06
N THR A 407 50.21 -65.79 15.92
CA THR A 407 51.35 -66.46 16.57
C THR A 407 50.86 -67.29 17.75
N ILE A 408 50.90 -68.62 17.61
CA ILE A 408 50.68 -69.61 18.68
C ILE A 408 51.70 -69.36 19.79
N LYS A 409 51.25 -68.95 20.98
CA LYS A 409 52.14 -68.60 22.11
C LYS A 409 51.83 -69.38 23.38
N ALA A 410 50.62 -69.95 23.50
CA ALA A 410 50.24 -70.78 24.61
C ALA A 410 50.22 -72.27 24.18
N PRO A 411 50.58 -73.22 25.06
CA PRO A 411 50.47 -74.65 24.76
C PRO A 411 49.01 -75.05 24.46
N GLU A 412 48.03 -74.37 25.04
CA GLU A 412 46.60 -74.60 24.78
C GLU A 412 46.19 -74.21 23.34
N ASP A 413 46.89 -73.24 22.72
CA ASP A 413 46.63 -72.81 21.34
C ASP A 413 47.00 -73.92 20.32
N VAL A 414 47.97 -74.78 20.66
CA VAL A 414 48.42 -75.92 19.86
C VAL A 414 47.36 -77.03 19.86
N GLU A 415 46.82 -77.35 21.04
CA GLU A 415 45.81 -78.41 21.19
C GLU A 415 44.51 -78.07 20.45
N GLN A 416 44.09 -76.80 20.47
CA GLN A 416 42.82 -76.38 19.86
C GLN A 416 42.87 -76.27 18.34
N HIS A 417 44.01 -75.87 17.75
CA HIS A 417 44.11 -75.63 16.31
C HIS A 417 44.74 -76.79 15.53
N LEU A 418 45.52 -77.65 16.18
CA LEU A 418 46.22 -78.76 15.54
C LEU A 418 45.71 -80.14 15.99
N GLU A 419 44.75 -80.20 16.94
CA GLU A 419 44.16 -81.42 17.53
C GLU A 419 45.20 -82.42 18.10
N LEU A 420 46.40 -81.93 18.42
CA LEU A 420 47.50 -82.75 18.94
C LEU A 420 47.74 -82.45 20.41
N SER A 421 47.75 -83.48 21.26
CA SER A 421 48.05 -83.33 22.69
C SER A 421 49.46 -82.80 22.93
N VAL A 422 49.58 -81.79 23.78
CA VAL A 422 50.88 -81.26 24.21
C VAL A 422 51.45 -82.18 25.28
N LEU A 423 52.49 -82.95 24.91
CA LEU A 423 53.09 -83.95 25.78
C LEU A 423 54.05 -83.38 26.84
N ALA A 424 54.69 -82.24 26.57
CA ALA A 424 55.58 -81.57 27.53
C ALA A 424 55.82 -80.10 27.15
N VAL A 425 55.88 -79.21 28.15
CA VAL A 425 56.31 -77.81 27.98
C VAL A 425 57.72 -77.68 28.53
N ILE A 426 58.68 -77.23 27.71
CA ILE A 426 60.06 -76.98 28.15
C ILE A 426 60.16 -75.51 28.59
N PRO A 427 60.32 -75.21 29.89
CA PRO A 427 60.46 -73.84 30.35
C PRO A 427 61.83 -73.28 29.92
N VAL A 428 61.82 -72.24 29.08
CA VAL A 428 63.04 -71.51 28.74
C VAL A 428 63.34 -70.53 29.87
N VAL A 429 64.19 -70.94 30.82
CA VAL A 429 64.62 -70.06 31.92
C VAL A 429 65.63 -69.05 31.38
N ASN A 430 65.20 -67.81 31.22
CA ASN A 430 66.06 -66.70 30.81
C ASN A 430 66.90 -66.22 32.00
N ALA A 431 68.22 -66.08 31.83
CA ALA A 431 69.21 -65.82 32.89
C ALA A 431 69.01 -64.53 33.70
N LYS A 432 68.06 -63.66 33.31
CA LYS A 432 67.69 -62.45 34.08
C LYS A 432 66.64 -62.69 35.17
N SER A 433 65.93 -63.82 35.17
CA SER A 433 64.88 -64.11 36.17
C SER A 433 65.38 -64.91 37.38
N ALA A 434 66.62 -65.42 37.34
CA ALA A 434 67.21 -66.25 38.40
C ALA A 434 67.82 -65.45 39.58
N ARG A 435 67.71 -64.12 39.61
CA ARG A 435 68.28 -63.28 40.69
C ARG A 435 67.26 -62.62 41.63
N GLN A 436 65.97 -62.96 41.54
CA GLN A 436 64.93 -62.35 42.38
C GLN A 436 64.08 -63.33 43.22
N SER A 437 64.43 -64.61 43.28
CA SER A 437 63.86 -65.54 44.26
C SER A 437 64.99 -66.20 45.04
N GLY A 438 65.50 -65.47 46.04
CA GLY A 438 66.30 -66.07 47.10
C GLY A 438 65.36 -66.50 48.21
N TYR A 439 65.15 -67.82 48.32
CA TYR A 439 65.05 -68.58 49.55
C TYR A 439 65.38 -70.04 49.24
#